data_AF-A0A330GSE7-F1
#
_entry.id   AF-A0A330GSE7-F1
#
_cell.length_a   1.000
_cell.length_b   1.000
_cell.length_c   1.000
_cell.angle_alpha   90.00
_cell.angle_beta   90.00
_cell.angle_gamma   90.00
#
_symmetry.space_group_name_H-M   'P 1'
#
loop_
_entity.id
_entity.type
_entity.pdbx_description
1 polymer ?
#
loop_
_entity_poly.entity_id
_entity_poly.type
_entity_poly.pdbx_seq_one_letter_code
_entity_poly.pdbx_strand_id
1 'polypeptide(L)'
;MSRTPDSQLRIEGFRKAEASLRLEGMDPSGTALYESIKARIISGELTYEQGRSEIFAHYTKSDNVGPVTVGEMLVEEFLKPLNMSHDELAEAMGICKRYIDDIICGLRRLTDDEARVLATIFRTDEDFWSNLDALRYCKEQRRT
;
A
#
# COMPACT_ATOMS: atom_id res chain seq x y z
N MET A 1 -36.80 -28.36 12.42
CA MET A 1 -35.87 -27.45 11.72
C MET A 1 -34.51 -27.62 12.35
N SER A 2 -33.63 -28.35 11.67
CA SER A 2 -32.33 -28.80 12.17
C SER A 2 -31.39 -27.59 12.30
N ARG A 3 -31.03 -27.22 13.54
CA ARG A 3 -29.86 -26.36 13.76
C ARG A 3 -28.66 -27.16 13.29
N THR A 4 -28.10 -26.81 12.14
CA THR A 4 -26.97 -27.55 11.56
C THR A 4 -25.76 -27.43 12.50
N PRO A 5 -25.10 -28.56 12.85
CA PRO A 5 -23.93 -28.58 13.74
C PRO A 5 -22.67 -27.91 13.14
N ASP A 6 -22.77 -27.42 11.91
CA ASP A 6 -21.67 -26.83 11.13
C ASP A 6 -21.34 -25.39 11.55
N SER A 7 -22.28 -24.66 12.19
CA SER A 7 -22.05 -23.25 12.55
C SER A 7 -20.97 -23.08 13.62
N GLN A 8 -20.86 -24.01 14.58
CA GLN A 8 -19.83 -23.92 15.63
C GLN A 8 -18.43 -24.17 15.08
N LEU A 9 -18.26 -25.14 14.18
CA LEU A 9 -17.00 -25.39 13.49
C LEU A 9 -16.57 -24.19 12.63
N ARG A 10 -17.53 -23.54 11.97
CA ARG A 10 -17.28 -22.30 11.20
C ARG A 10 -16.90 -21.11 12.09
N ILE A 11 -17.53 -20.96 13.25
CA ILE A 11 -17.19 -19.93 14.24
C ILE A 11 -15.79 -20.16 14.83
N GLU A 12 -15.42 -21.41 15.12
CA GLU A 12 -14.11 -21.76 15.66
C GLU A 12 -13.00 -21.59 14.63
N GLY A 13 -13.25 -21.98 13.37
CA GLY A 13 -12.37 -21.68 12.24
C GLY A 13 -12.15 -20.18 12.06
N PHE A 14 -13.20 -19.38 12.23
CA PHE A 14 -13.12 -17.91 12.13
C PHE A 14 -12.30 -17.30 13.29
N ARG A 15 -12.49 -17.76 14.53
CA ARG A 15 -11.67 -17.34 15.68
C ARG A 15 -10.18 -17.65 15.48
N LYS A 16 -9.86 -18.81 14.91
CA LYS A 16 -8.47 -19.21 14.62
C LYS A 16 -7.83 -18.34 13.53
N ALA A 17 -8.61 -18.00 12.51
CA ALA A 17 -8.19 -17.09 11.46
C ALA A 17 -8.02 -15.64 11.94
N GLU A 18 -8.95 -15.16 12.77
CA GLU A 18 -8.88 -13.86 13.43
C GLU A 18 -7.61 -13.74 14.29
N ALA A 19 -7.26 -14.80 15.03
CA ALA A 19 -6.00 -14.85 15.78
C ALA A 19 -4.76 -14.80 14.87
N SER A 20 -4.84 -15.32 13.65
CA SER A 20 -3.75 -15.29 12.67
C SER A 20 -3.58 -13.90 12.03
N LEU A 21 -4.68 -13.21 11.73
CA LEU A 21 -4.66 -11.83 11.23
C LEU A 21 -4.08 -10.85 12.26
N ARG A 22 -4.36 -11.05 13.55
CA ARG A 22 -3.76 -10.26 14.64
C ARG A 22 -2.24 -10.44 14.74
N LEU A 23 -1.70 -11.61 14.40
CA LEU A 23 -0.25 -11.86 14.37
C LEU A 23 0.44 -11.13 13.20
N GLU A 24 -0.28 -10.82 12.12
CA GLU A 24 0.21 -10.00 11.01
C GLU A 24 0.10 -8.48 11.26
N GLY A 25 -0.31 -8.06 12.48
CA GLY A 25 -0.32 -6.64 12.88
C GLY A 25 -1.56 -5.84 12.45
N MET A 26 -2.60 -6.50 11.91
CA MET A 26 -3.86 -5.87 11.51
C MET A 26 -5.00 -6.33 12.42
N ASP A 27 -5.77 -5.40 12.99
CA ASP A 27 -7.00 -5.73 13.75
C ASP A 27 -8.25 -5.26 12.98
N PRO A 28 -8.83 -6.10 12.11
CA PRO A 28 -10.06 -5.77 11.38
C PRO A 28 -11.32 -5.86 12.26
N SER A 29 -11.19 -6.36 13.50
CA SER A 29 -12.29 -6.61 14.42
C SER A 29 -13.02 -5.31 14.80
N GLY A 30 -14.35 -5.35 14.78
CA GLY A 30 -15.19 -4.21 15.16
C GLY A 30 -15.55 -3.26 14.01
N THR A 31 -15.06 -3.51 12.78
CA THR A 31 -15.54 -2.79 11.60
C THR A 31 -16.84 -3.38 11.07
N ALA A 32 -17.72 -2.53 10.52
CA ALA A 32 -19.00 -2.97 9.94
C ALA A 32 -18.79 -3.97 8.78
N LEU A 33 -17.70 -3.81 8.02
CA LEU A 33 -17.32 -4.72 6.94
C LEU A 33 -16.92 -6.10 7.46
N TYR A 34 -16.08 -6.15 8.50
CA TYR A 34 -15.65 -7.41 9.12
C TYR A 34 -16.84 -8.22 9.67
N GLU A 35 -17.75 -7.57 10.41
CA GLU A 35 -18.93 -8.26 10.96
C GLU A 35 -19.90 -8.72 9.86
N SER A 36 -20.02 -7.96 8.76
CA SER A 36 -20.82 -8.38 7.59
C SER A 36 -20.24 -9.62 6.90
N ILE A 37 -18.92 -9.64 6.67
CA ILE A 37 -18.23 -10.77 6.03
C ILE A 37 -18.27 -12.01 6.92
N LYS A 38 -18.06 -11.83 8.23
CA LYS A 38 -18.19 -12.88 9.24
C LYS A 38 -19.59 -13.51 9.22
N ALA A 39 -20.64 -12.69 9.15
CA ALA A 39 -22.01 -13.19 9.08
C ALA A 39 -22.25 -14.04 7.81
N ARG A 40 -21.73 -13.60 6.65
CA ARG A 40 -21.85 -14.32 5.37
C ARG A 40 -21.11 -15.66 5.38
N ILE A 41 -19.92 -15.72 5.98
CA ILE A 41 -19.16 -16.98 6.14
C ILE A 41 -19.90 -17.95 7.09
N ILE A 42 -20.45 -17.45 8.20
CA ILE A 42 -21.22 -18.27 9.15
C ILE A 42 -22.51 -18.80 8.50
N SER A 43 -23.16 -17.99 7.65
CA SER A 43 -24.31 -18.37 6.81
C SER A 43 -23.95 -19.42 5.75
N GLY A 44 -22.66 -19.52 5.38
CA GLY A 44 -22.17 -20.40 4.32
C GLY A 44 -22.32 -19.81 2.91
N GLU A 45 -22.67 -18.53 2.81
CA GLU A 45 -22.78 -17.78 1.55
C GLU A 45 -21.41 -17.42 0.95
N LEU A 46 -20.37 -17.42 1.79
CA LEU A 46 -19.02 -17.03 1.42
C LEU A 46 -18.02 -18.03 1.98
N THR A 47 -17.02 -18.43 1.18
CA THR A 47 -15.94 -19.27 1.70
C THR A 47 -14.99 -18.45 2.57
N TYR A 48 -14.27 -19.15 3.44
CA TYR A 48 -13.24 -18.54 4.29
C TYR A 48 -12.18 -17.78 3.48
N GLU A 49 -11.68 -18.39 2.39
CA GLU A 49 -10.68 -17.79 1.52
C GLU A 49 -11.21 -16.54 0.83
N GLN A 50 -12.47 -16.56 0.37
CA GLN A 50 -13.13 -15.41 -0.24
C GLN A 50 -13.30 -14.26 0.76
N GLY A 51 -13.74 -14.54 1.99
CA GLY A 51 -13.91 -13.51 3.01
C GLY A 51 -12.59 -12.92 3.49
N ARG A 52 -11.54 -13.75 3.65
CA ARG A 52 -10.18 -13.26 3.93
C ARG A 52 -9.70 -12.34 2.81
N SER A 53 -9.92 -12.72 1.55
CA SER A 53 -9.53 -11.90 0.40
C SER A 53 -10.33 -10.60 0.29
N GLU A 54 -11.61 -10.59 0.68
CA GLU A 54 -12.48 -9.39 0.65
C GLU A 54 -12.11 -8.41 1.77
N ILE A 55 -11.80 -8.90 2.97
CA ILE A 55 -11.25 -8.11 4.08
C ILE A 55 -9.88 -7.56 3.67
N PHE A 56 -8.97 -8.42 3.22
CA PHE A 56 -7.63 -8.02 2.79
C PHE A 56 -7.72 -6.96 1.69
N ALA A 57 -8.53 -7.18 0.65
CA ALA A 57 -8.75 -6.21 -0.41
C ALA A 57 -9.33 -4.89 0.12
N HIS A 58 -10.18 -4.88 1.14
CA HIS A 58 -10.69 -3.62 1.70
C HIS A 58 -9.58 -2.78 2.35
N TYR A 59 -8.70 -3.44 3.11
CA TYR A 59 -7.58 -2.77 3.77
C TYR A 59 -6.45 -2.41 2.79
N THR A 60 -6.11 -3.29 1.85
CA THR A 60 -5.12 -3.00 0.81
C THR A 60 -5.66 -2.11 -0.31
N LYS A 61 -6.97 -1.88 -0.42
CA LYS A 61 -7.53 -0.90 -1.38
C LYS A 61 -7.38 0.54 -0.91
N SER A 62 -7.00 0.75 0.35
CA SER A 62 -6.45 2.03 0.81
C SER A 62 -4.95 2.17 0.48
N ASP A 63 -4.25 1.08 0.16
CA ASP A 63 -2.94 1.13 -0.49
C ASP A 63 -3.15 1.18 -2.01
N ASN A 64 -3.02 2.39 -2.53
CA ASN A 64 -3.00 2.77 -3.92
C ASN A 64 -2.45 1.66 -4.86
N VAL A 65 -3.31 0.84 -5.48
CA VAL A 65 -2.93 -0.07 -6.58
C VAL A 65 -2.78 0.75 -7.88
N GLY A 66 -2.01 1.83 -7.79
CA GLY A 66 -1.28 2.42 -8.89
C GLY A 66 0.09 1.75 -9.01
N PRO A 67 0.79 1.89 -10.15
CA PRO A 67 2.23 1.62 -10.15
C PRO A 67 2.87 2.48 -9.05
N VAL A 68 3.72 1.86 -8.21
CA VAL A 68 4.47 2.57 -7.17
C VAL A 68 5.12 3.79 -7.80
N THR A 69 4.73 4.96 -7.34
CA THR A 69 5.28 6.21 -7.86
C THR A 69 6.66 6.45 -7.26
N VAL A 70 7.51 7.20 -7.97
CA VAL A 70 8.81 7.67 -7.43
C VAL A 70 8.62 8.33 -6.06
N GLY A 71 7.55 9.11 -5.92
CA GLY A 71 7.17 9.78 -4.68
C GLY A 71 6.87 8.84 -3.52
N GLU A 72 6.01 7.85 -3.75
CA GLU A 72 5.69 6.84 -2.73
C GLU A 72 6.93 6.02 -2.37
N MET A 73 7.72 5.58 -3.34
CA MET A 73 8.97 4.84 -3.08
C MET A 73 9.94 5.67 -2.23
N LEU A 74 10.13 6.94 -2.56
CA LEU A 74 11.00 7.86 -1.84
C LEU A 74 10.55 8.05 -0.38
N VAL A 75 9.25 8.22 -0.15
CA VAL A 75 8.69 8.45 1.19
C VAL A 75 8.76 7.18 2.04
N GLU A 76 8.27 6.06 1.52
CA GLU A 76 8.13 4.81 2.29
C GLU A 76 9.48 4.19 2.61
N GLU A 77 10.42 4.18 1.66
CA GLU A 77 11.62 3.35 1.75
C GLU A 77 12.88 4.15 2.12
N PHE A 78 12.84 5.48 1.99
CA PHE A 78 13.99 6.33 2.31
C PHE A 78 13.66 7.34 3.40
N LEU A 79 12.64 8.18 3.22
CA LEU A 79 12.36 9.27 4.17
C LEU A 79 11.86 8.76 5.53
N LYS A 80 10.92 7.80 5.55
CA LYS A 80 10.43 7.22 6.81
C LYS A 80 11.54 6.48 7.59
N PRO A 81 12.36 5.59 6.98
CA PRO A 81 13.41 4.90 7.72
C PRO A 81 14.53 5.82 8.19
N LEU A 82 14.83 6.89 7.44
CA LEU A 82 15.84 7.90 7.80
C LEU A 82 15.29 8.99 8.72
N ASN A 83 13.99 8.97 9.02
CA ASN A 83 13.28 9.99 9.79
C ASN A 83 13.55 11.42 9.25
N MET A 84 13.66 11.53 7.93
CA MET A 84 14.02 12.74 7.20
C MET A 84 12.75 13.39 6.63
N SER A 85 12.64 14.71 6.81
CA SER A 85 11.53 15.52 6.30
C SER A 85 11.74 15.95 4.84
N HIS A 86 10.66 16.38 4.17
CA HIS A 86 10.75 16.90 2.80
C HIS A 86 11.66 18.14 2.71
N ASP A 87 11.70 18.96 3.76
CA ASP A 87 12.58 20.13 3.84
C ASP A 87 14.05 19.72 3.87
N GLU A 88 14.41 18.73 4.69
CA GLU A 88 15.79 18.23 4.77
C GLU A 88 16.25 17.58 3.45
N LEU A 89 15.35 16.86 2.77
CA LEU A 89 15.65 16.34 1.44
C LEU A 89 15.84 17.46 0.41
N ALA A 90 14.99 18.49 0.46
CA ALA A 90 15.09 19.65 -0.42
C ALA A 90 16.42 20.39 -0.22
N GLU A 91 16.86 20.55 1.03
CA GLU A 91 18.17 21.09 1.38
C GLU A 91 19.32 20.21 0.88
N ALA A 92 19.22 18.89 1.05
CA ALA A 92 20.22 17.93 0.59
C ALA A 92 20.37 17.93 -0.95
N MET A 93 19.26 18.09 -1.68
CA MET A 93 19.25 18.20 -3.14
C MET A 93 19.56 19.61 -3.65
N GLY A 94 19.47 20.63 -2.79
CA GLY A 94 19.62 22.04 -3.20
C GLY A 94 18.46 22.57 -4.04
N ILE A 95 17.26 21.98 -3.94
CA ILE A 95 16.06 22.41 -4.66
C ILE A 95 14.99 22.92 -3.70
N CYS A 96 14.01 23.68 -4.22
CA CYS A 96 12.90 24.16 -3.38
C CYS A 96 12.03 22.98 -2.91
N LYS A 97 11.60 23.00 -1.64
CA LYS A 97 10.66 22.02 -1.06
C LYS A 97 9.44 21.75 -1.95
N ARG A 98 8.89 22.80 -2.56
CA ARG A 98 7.75 22.69 -3.47
C ARG A 98 8.01 21.72 -4.64
N TYR A 99 9.24 21.66 -5.14
CA TYR A 99 9.60 20.70 -6.19
C TYR A 99 9.64 19.27 -5.67
N ILE A 100 10.10 19.05 -4.43
CA ILE A 100 10.03 17.74 -3.77
C ILE A 100 8.57 17.33 -3.58
N ASP A 101 7.71 18.23 -3.08
CA ASP A 101 6.28 17.95 -2.92
C ASP A 101 5.61 17.64 -4.27
N ASP A 102 5.97 18.35 -5.35
CA ASP A 102 5.45 18.09 -6.70
C ASP A 102 5.93 16.75 -7.28
N ILE A 103 7.17 16.33 -6.97
CA ILE A 103 7.70 15.00 -7.32
C ILE A 103 6.97 13.91 -6.53
N ILE A 104 6.77 14.14 -5.22
CA ILE A 104 6.07 13.19 -4.34
C ILE A 104 4.61 13.03 -4.74
N CYS A 105 3.92 14.12 -5.06
CA CYS A 105 2.55 14.10 -5.55
C CYS A 105 2.42 13.60 -7.00
N GLY A 106 3.53 13.33 -7.69
CA GLY A 106 3.52 12.93 -9.09
C GLY A 106 3.00 14.02 -10.03
N LEU A 107 3.05 15.30 -9.63
CA LEU A 107 2.70 16.44 -10.48
C LEU A 107 3.84 16.79 -11.46
N ARG A 108 5.07 16.41 -11.09
CA ARG A 108 6.29 16.65 -11.87
C ARG A 108 7.00 15.33 -12.19
N ARG A 109 7.82 15.32 -13.24
CA ARG A 109 8.79 14.25 -13.53
C ARG A 109 10.12 14.51 -12.85
N LEU A 110 10.72 13.43 -12.38
CA LEU A 110 12.11 13.45 -11.96
C LEU A 110 12.98 13.63 -13.21
N THR A 111 13.86 14.62 -13.20
CA THR A 111 14.85 14.78 -14.28
C THR A 111 16.07 13.90 -14.03
N ASP A 112 16.82 13.55 -15.08
CA ASP A 112 18.03 12.71 -14.94
C ASP A 112 19.07 13.30 -13.97
N ASP A 113 19.20 14.63 -13.96
CA ASP A 113 20.10 15.34 -13.03
C ASP A 113 19.62 15.17 -11.57
N GLU A 114 18.32 15.31 -11.31
CA GLU A 114 17.72 15.08 -9.99
C GLU A 114 17.83 13.61 -9.55
N ALA A 115 17.68 12.66 -10.48
CA ALA A 115 17.87 11.23 -10.24
C ALA A 115 19.31 10.91 -9.82
N ARG A 116 20.31 11.53 -10.46
CA ARG A 116 21.73 11.37 -10.09
C ARG A 116 22.04 11.95 -8.71
N VAL A 117 21.42 13.09 -8.37
CA VAL A 117 21.57 13.69 -7.04
C VAL A 117 20.95 12.78 -5.98
N LEU A 118 19.75 12.26 -6.20
CA LEU A 118 19.11 11.28 -5.30
C LEU A 118 19.95 10.01 -5.13
N ALA A 119 20.48 9.48 -6.23
CA ALA A 119 21.40 8.34 -6.23
C ALA A 119 22.64 8.61 -5.34
N THR A 120 23.18 9.82 -5.39
CA THR A 120 24.33 10.22 -4.55
C THR A 120 23.95 10.33 -3.06
N ILE A 121 22.81 10.94 -2.76
CA ILE A 121 22.32 11.14 -1.38
C ILE A 121 22.01 9.80 -0.71
N PHE A 122 21.28 8.92 -1.41
CA PHE A 122 20.82 7.65 -0.87
C PHE A 122 21.75 6.47 -1.16
N ARG A 123 22.87 6.70 -1.86
CA ARG A 123 23.82 5.67 -2.31
C ARG A 123 23.13 4.56 -3.11
N THR A 124 22.25 4.96 -4.02
CA THR A 124 21.52 4.09 -4.95
C THR A 124 21.97 4.32 -6.39
N ASP A 125 21.48 3.53 -7.34
CA ASP A 125 21.80 3.67 -8.76
C ASP A 125 20.91 4.75 -9.44
N GLU A 126 21.47 5.48 -10.40
CA GLU A 126 20.73 6.47 -11.22
C GLU A 126 19.59 5.78 -12.01
N ASP A 127 19.89 4.62 -12.60
CA ASP A 127 18.95 3.81 -13.38
C ASP A 127 17.73 3.36 -12.56
N PHE A 128 17.88 3.20 -11.24
CA PHE A 128 16.79 2.83 -10.36
C PHE A 128 15.69 3.90 -10.37
N TRP A 129 16.08 5.17 -10.24
CA TRP A 129 15.16 6.30 -10.22
C TRP A 129 14.59 6.61 -11.61
N SER A 130 15.40 6.52 -12.67
CA SER A 130 14.95 6.72 -14.05
C SER A 130 13.96 5.63 -14.51
N ASN A 131 14.14 4.38 -14.07
CA ASN A 131 13.24 3.28 -14.40
C ASN A 131 11.89 3.36 -13.65
N LEU A 132 11.86 3.96 -12.45
CA LEU A 132 10.63 4.24 -11.71
C LEU A 132 9.74 5.27 -12.42
N ASP A 133 10.29 6.33 -13.03
CA ASP A 133 9.49 7.29 -13.81
C ASP A 133 8.97 6.68 -15.13
N ALA A 134 9.72 5.76 -15.74
CA ALA A 134 9.31 5.06 -16.96
C ALA A 134 8.01 4.25 -16.79
N LEU A 135 7.80 3.65 -15.60
CA LEU A 135 6.59 2.90 -15.27
C LEU A 135 5.32 3.78 -15.24
N ARG A 136 5.46 5.07 -14.93
CA ARG A 136 4.34 6.02 -14.93
C ARG A 136 3.90 6.40 -16.34
N TYR A 137 4.85 6.56 -17.26
CA TYR A 137 4.56 6.99 -18.63
C TYR A 137 3.71 5.99 -19.44
N CYS A 138 3.76 4.70 -19.09
CA CYS A 138 2.95 3.67 -19.73
C CYS A 138 1.42 3.77 -19.48
N LYS A 139 0.94 4.60 -18.53
CA LYS A 139 -0.50 4.82 -18.31
C LYS A 139 -1.06 6.08 -18.98
N GLU A 140 -0.25 7.14 -19.16
CA GLU A 140 -0.73 8.42 -19.70
C GLU A 140 -1.11 8.34 -21.20
N GLN A 141 -0.54 7.38 -21.95
CA GLN A 141 -0.83 7.19 -23.39
C GLN A 141 -2.12 6.39 -23.69
N ARG A 142 -2.91 5.99 -22.68
CA ARG A 142 -4.22 5.32 -22.88
C ARG A 142 -5.42 6.25 -22.69
N ARG A 143 -5.22 7.55 -22.74
CA ARG A 143 -6.27 8.57 -22.84
C ARG A 143 -6.00 9.47 -24.04
N THR A 144 -6.15 8.92 -25.24
CA THR A 144 -6.40 9.69 -26.47
C THR A 144 -7.26 8.86 -27.40
#